data_AF-A0A1B6LFX6-F1
#
_entry.id   AF-A0A1B6LFX6-F1
#
_cell.length_a   1.000
_cell.length_b   1.000
_cell.length_c   1.000
_cell.angle_alpha   90.00
_cell.angle_beta   90.00
_cell.angle_gamma   90.00
#
_symmetry.space_group_name_H-M   'P 1'
#
loop_
_entity.id
_entity.type
_entity.pdbx_description
1 polymer ?
#
loop_
_entity_poly.entity_id
_entity_poly.type
_entity_poly.pdbx_seq_one_letter_code
_entity_poly.pdbx_strand_id
1 'polypeptide(L)'
;NNIPDSCEGLQPSLEEFLDKLNNTNVIVVGVPQRYDLPNVNHLISSVNVSFSNTVNTHHNATFISTETIPRSCFTRHGLHLNAGGKLKLVDLVAAAVLSREPSRGNNTSDMLTVSKSISFAQKAIQKEKSKTTITRLKSHTVGYDNKQTQERVWYNSSFP
;
A
#
# COMPACT_ATOMS: atom_id res chain seq x y z
N ASN A 1 24.61 14.46 9.37
CA ASN A 1 23.41 13.65 9.70
C ASN A 1 23.80 12.64 10.76
N ASN A 2 23.52 12.94 12.04
CA ASN A 2 23.68 11.98 13.13
C ASN A 2 22.49 11.02 13.08
N ILE A 3 22.68 9.86 12.45
CA ILE A 3 21.74 8.75 12.58
C ILE A 3 22.10 8.08 13.90
N PRO A 4 21.17 7.88 14.84
CA PRO A 4 21.47 7.18 16.08
C PRO A 4 21.95 5.76 15.76
N ASP A 5 23.09 5.39 16.35
CA ASP A 5 23.75 4.10 16.10
C ASP A 5 23.01 2.92 16.75
N SER A 6 22.05 3.18 17.64
CA SER A 6 21.27 2.14 18.30
C SER A 6 19.80 2.52 18.47
N CYS A 7 18.94 1.50 18.49
CA CYS A 7 17.52 1.59 18.86
C CYS A 7 17.30 1.08 20.30
N GLU A 8 18.31 1.28 21.15
CA GLU A 8 18.32 0.80 22.52
C GLU A 8 17.17 1.42 23.33
N GLY A 9 16.51 0.62 24.15
CA GLY A 9 15.36 1.05 24.96
C GLY A 9 13.99 0.92 24.30
N LEU A 10 13.89 0.79 22.97
CA LEU A 10 12.57 0.63 22.32
C LEU A 10 11.88 -0.69 22.70
N GLN A 11 12.65 -1.78 22.77
CA GLN A 11 12.12 -3.09 23.16
C GLN A 11 11.53 -3.10 24.58
N PRO A 12 12.26 -2.69 25.65
CA PRO A 12 11.69 -2.69 27.00
C PRO A 12 10.52 -1.70 27.13
N SER A 13 10.54 -0.57 26.41
CA SER A 13 9.38 0.34 26.40
C SER A 13 8.15 -0.27 25.75
N LEU A 14 8.31 -1.07 24.68
CA LEU A 14 7.20 -1.80 24.07
C LEU A 14 6.66 -2.87 25.02
N GLU A 15 7.55 -3.63 25.68
CA GLU A 15 7.18 -4.66 26.65
C GLU A 15 6.37 -4.07 27.81
N GLU A 16 6.87 -3.00 28.45
CA GLU A 16 6.16 -2.30 29.52
C GLU A 16 4.79 -1.77 29.07
N PHE A 17 4.69 -1.33 27.81
CA PHE A 17 3.42 -0.87 27.24
C PHE A 17 2.42 -2.01 27.05
N LEU A 18 2.87 -3.18 26.57
CA LEU A 18 2.02 -4.35 26.38
C LEU A 18 1.55 -4.95 27.72
N ASP A 19 2.42 -5.00 28.73
CA ASP A 19 2.10 -5.45 30.09
C ASP A 19 0.97 -4.65 30.74
N LYS A 20 0.87 -3.35 30.41
CA LYS A 20 -0.22 -2.48 30.91
C LYS A 20 -1.56 -2.73 30.21
N LEU A 21 -1.56 -3.44 29.09
CA LEU A 21 -2.72 -3.61 28.21
C LEU A 21 -3.31 -5.03 28.22
N ASN A 22 -3.17 -5.77 29.33
CA ASN A 22 -3.62 -7.18 29.44
C ASN A 22 -5.11 -7.41 29.13
N ASN A 23 -5.96 -6.39 29.24
CA ASN A 23 -7.40 -6.48 28.95
C ASN A 23 -7.77 -5.90 27.58
N THR A 24 -6.79 -5.61 26.72
CA THR A 24 -7.01 -5.01 25.40
C THR A 24 -6.26 -5.80 24.34
N ASN A 25 -6.91 -6.05 23.21
CA ASN A 25 -6.25 -6.63 22.05
C ASN A 25 -5.37 -5.56 21.39
N VAL A 26 -4.07 -5.81 21.34
CA VAL A 26 -3.10 -4.88 20.76
C VAL A 26 -2.66 -5.39 19.40
N ILE A 27 -2.57 -4.49 18.43
CA ILE A 27 -1.95 -4.76 17.13
C ILE A 27 -0.75 -3.83 17.02
N VAL A 28 0.44 -4.42 16.84
CA VAL A 28 1.69 -3.70 16.65
C VAL A 28 2.06 -3.80 15.17
N VAL A 29 2.21 -2.66 14.51
CA VAL A 29 2.59 -2.60 13.10
C VAL A 29 4.10 -2.34 13.03
N GLY A 30 4.82 -3.20 12.32
CA GLY A 30 6.25 -3.01 12.07
C GLY A 30 6.54 -1.73 11.30
N VAL A 31 7.71 -1.14 11.54
CA VAL A 31 8.16 0.08 10.87
C VAL A 31 8.44 -0.23 9.38
N PRO A 32 7.77 0.44 8.43
CA PRO A 32 8.05 0.22 7.01
C PRO A 32 9.46 0.65 6.63
N GLN A 33 10.03 0.02 5.59
CA GLN A 33 11.32 0.42 5.05
C GLN A 33 11.32 1.88 4.57
N ARG A 34 12.48 2.54 4.71
CA ARG A 34 12.76 3.87 4.20
C ARG A 34 13.51 3.80 2.89
N TYR A 35 12.87 4.26 1.82
CA TYR A 35 13.50 4.32 0.51
C TYR A 35 14.16 5.66 0.22
N ASP A 36 13.87 6.67 1.03
CA ASP A 36 14.61 7.93 1.05
C ASP A 36 15.97 7.79 1.75
N LEU A 37 16.08 6.84 2.68
CA LEU A 37 17.29 6.57 3.47
C LEU A 37 17.57 5.05 3.57
N PRO A 38 17.99 4.38 2.48
CA PRO A 38 18.10 2.92 2.45
C PRO A 38 19.09 2.35 3.47
N ASN A 39 20.11 3.13 3.86
CA ASN A 39 21.13 2.71 4.81
C ASN A 39 20.57 2.48 6.22
N VAL A 40 19.37 2.96 6.58
CA VAL A 40 18.76 2.63 7.89
C VAL A 40 17.87 1.39 7.88
N ASN A 41 17.63 0.77 6.71
CA ASN A 41 16.71 -0.36 6.61
C ASN A 41 17.17 -1.59 7.38
N HIS A 42 18.48 -1.79 7.56
CA HIS A 42 19.00 -2.86 8.40
C HIS A 42 18.63 -2.67 9.88
N LEU A 43 18.69 -1.44 10.38
CA LEU A 43 18.24 -1.11 11.74
C LEU A 43 16.73 -1.30 11.87
N ILE A 44 15.95 -0.87 10.87
CA ILE A 44 14.50 -1.05 10.83
C ILE A 44 14.13 -2.55 10.91
N SER A 45 14.77 -3.40 10.10
CA SER A 45 14.54 -4.85 10.15
C SER A 45 14.94 -5.44 11.51
N SER A 46 16.07 -5.02 12.09
CA SER A 46 16.48 -5.46 13.42
C SER A 46 15.46 -5.12 14.51
N VAL A 47 14.95 -3.88 14.50
CA VAL A 47 13.89 -3.43 15.42
C VAL A 47 12.59 -4.19 15.20
N ASN A 48 12.18 -4.41 13.94
CA ASN A 48 10.97 -5.15 13.63
C ASN A 48 11.05 -6.61 14.10
N VAL A 49 12.21 -7.26 13.98
CA VAL A 49 12.43 -8.60 14.53
C VAL A 49 12.31 -8.60 16.05
N SER A 50 12.96 -7.64 16.73
CA SER A 50 12.84 -7.47 18.18
C SER A 50 11.38 -7.26 18.61
N PHE A 51 10.66 -6.36 17.95
CA PHE A 51 9.24 -6.11 18.22
C PHE A 51 8.37 -7.34 17.98
N SER A 52 8.60 -8.07 16.88
CA SER A 52 7.87 -9.30 16.61
C SER A 52 8.10 -10.33 17.72
N ASN A 53 9.33 -10.48 18.21
CA ASN A 53 9.64 -11.42 19.29
C ASN A 53 8.93 -11.02 20.59
N THR A 54 8.98 -9.75 20.98
CA THR A 54 8.28 -9.24 22.17
C THR A 54 6.77 -9.39 22.03
N VAL A 55 6.19 -9.09 20.87
CA VAL A 55 4.75 -9.22 20.65
C VAL A 55 4.30 -10.68 20.72
N ASN A 56 5.12 -11.62 20.22
CA ASN A 56 4.80 -13.05 20.23
C ASN A 56 4.78 -13.67 21.64
N THR A 57 5.38 -13.03 22.65
CA THR A 57 5.26 -13.48 24.05
C THR A 57 3.95 -13.03 24.71
N HIS A 58 3.20 -12.12 24.08
CA HIS A 58 1.97 -11.56 24.61
C HIS A 58 0.74 -12.11 23.87
N HIS A 59 -0.07 -12.93 24.56
CA HIS A 59 -1.24 -13.58 23.98
C HIS A 59 -2.31 -12.61 23.42
N ASN A 60 -2.41 -11.40 23.99
CA ASN A 60 -3.32 -10.34 23.58
C ASN A 60 -2.73 -9.42 22.49
N ALA A 61 -1.50 -9.67 22.01
CA ALA A 61 -0.84 -8.84 20.99
C ALA A 61 -0.62 -9.58 19.66
N THR A 62 -0.61 -8.84 18.55
CA THR A 62 -0.33 -9.40 17.20
C THR A 62 0.54 -8.44 16.42
N PHE A 63 1.58 -8.98 15.78
CA PHE A 63 2.53 -8.22 14.99
C PHE A 63 2.16 -8.27 13.50
N ILE A 64 2.11 -7.11 12.84
CA ILE A 64 1.94 -6.99 11.40
C ILE A 64 3.28 -6.58 10.79
N SER A 65 3.89 -7.50 10.03
CA SER A 65 5.11 -7.18 9.28
C SER A 65 4.81 -6.27 8.08
N THR A 66 5.62 -5.23 7.92
CA THR A 66 5.56 -4.28 6.81
C THR A 66 6.66 -4.51 5.76
N GLU A 67 7.51 -5.52 5.93
CA GLU A 67 8.58 -5.86 4.98
C GLU A 67 8.04 -6.27 3.60
N THR A 68 6.79 -6.73 3.54
CA THR A 68 6.10 -7.11 2.29
C THR A 68 5.56 -5.92 1.50
N ILE A 69 5.71 -4.68 1.99
CA ILE A 69 5.25 -3.47 1.31
C ILE A 69 6.33 -2.99 0.33
N PRO A 70 6.13 -3.11 -0.99
CA PRO A 70 7.16 -2.77 -1.97
C PRO A 70 7.34 -1.26 -2.14
N ARG A 71 8.47 -0.86 -2.74
CA ARG A 71 8.78 0.55 -3.11
C ARG A 71 7.65 1.28 -3.85
N SER A 72 6.92 0.57 -4.70
CA SER A 72 5.80 1.12 -5.48
C SER A 72 4.61 1.58 -4.61
N CYS A 73 4.55 1.16 -3.34
CA CYS A 73 3.57 1.61 -2.36
C CYS A 73 3.97 2.91 -1.63
N PHE A 74 5.12 3.50 -1.95
CA PHE A 74 5.60 4.74 -1.34
C PHE A 74 5.48 5.93 -2.30
N THR A 75 5.48 7.13 -1.74
CA THR A 75 5.59 8.39 -2.47
C THR A 75 6.91 8.46 -3.25
N ARG A 76 7.05 9.46 -4.13
CA ARG A 76 8.30 9.68 -4.87
C ARG A 76 9.50 9.84 -3.93
N HIS A 77 9.33 10.51 -2.79
CA HIS A 77 10.39 10.71 -1.81
C HIS A 77 10.82 9.40 -1.14
N GLY A 78 9.91 8.44 -0.93
CA GLY A 78 10.25 7.13 -0.38
C GLY A 78 10.09 6.99 1.15
N LEU A 79 9.73 8.08 1.84
CA LEU A 79 9.45 8.09 3.29
C LEU A 79 7.98 7.71 3.58
N HIS A 80 7.04 8.37 2.91
CA HIS A 80 5.61 8.17 3.16
C HIS A 80 5.00 7.13 2.21
N LEU A 81 4.02 6.38 2.70
CA LEU A 81 3.14 5.56 1.85
C LEU A 81 2.30 6.45 0.93
N ASN A 82 2.17 6.05 -0.33
CA ASN A 82 1.21 6.65 -1.25
C ASN A 82 -0.20 6.08 -1.01
N ALA A 83 -1.20 6.50 -1.79
CA ALA A 83 -2.57 6.03 -1.64
C ALA A 83 -2.69 4.49 -1.70
N GLY A 84 -1.98 3.85 -2.64
CA GLY A 84 -1.96 2.39 -2.75
C GLY A 84 -1.27 1.69 -1.57
N GLY A 85 -0.19 2.27 -1.05
CA GLY A 85 0.47 1.76 0.16
C GLY A 85 -0.39 1.89 1.41
N LYS A 86 -1.13 2.99 1.56
CA LYS A 86 -2.09 3.18 2.65
C LYS A 86 -3.20 2.13 2.58
N LEU A 87 -3.78 1.89 1.40
CA LEU A 87 -4.79 0.85 1.21
C LEU A 87 -4.25 -0.53 1.58
N LYS A 88 -3.05 -0.89 1.10
CA LYS A 88 -2.42 -2.17 1.44
C LYS A 88 -2.19 -2.32 2.94
N LEU A 89 -1.77 -1.26 3.64
CA LEU A 89 -1.61 -1.30 5.10
C LEU A 89 -2.95 -1.47 5.81
N VAL A 90 -4.00 -0.78 5.34
CA VAL A 90 -5.37 -0.94 5.86
C VAL A 90 -5.85 -2.37 5.68
N ASP A 91 -5.61 -3.00 4.52
CA ASP A 91 -5.98 -4.40 4.28
C ASP A 91 -5.30 -5.35 5.27
N LEU A 92 -4.01 -5.14 5.57
CA LEU A 92 -3.27 -5.93 6.55
C LEU A 92 -3.85 -5.77 7.97
N VAL A 93 -4.15 -4.53 8.37
CA VAL A 93 -4.76 -4.23 9.68
C VAL A 93 -6.15 -4.84 9.78
N ALA A 94 -6.98 -4.67 8.75
CA ALA A 94 -8.32 -5.24 8.70
C ALA A 94 -8.28 -6.77 8.79
N ALA A 95 -7.37 -7.43 8.06
CA ALA A 95 -7.18 -8.87 8.15
C ALA A 95 -6.79 -9.32 9.56
N ALA A 96 -5.88 -8.60 10.23
CA ALA A 96 -5.49 -8.92 11.61
C ALA A 96 -6.66 -8.78 12.59
N VAL A 97 -7.47 -7.72 12.47
CA VAL A 97 -8.68 -7.54 13.29
C VAL A 97 -9.68 -8.68 13.05
N LEU A 98 -9.97 -9.00 11.79
CA LEU A 98 -10.94 -10.04 11.43
C LEU A 98 -10.49 -11.46 11.83
N SER A 99 -9.18 -11.74 11.79
CA SER A 99 -8.63 -13.04 12.21
C SER A 99 -8.74 -13.33 13.71
N ARG A 100 -8.99 -12.30 14.51
CA ARG A 100 -9.06 -12.37 15.97
C ARG A 100 -10.47 -12.48 16.52
N GLU A 101 -11.49 -12.28 15.69
CA GLU A 101 -12.86 -12.53 16.11
C GLU A 101 -12.97 -14.01 16.50
N PRO A 102 -13.28 -14.34 17.77
CA PRO A 102 -13.55 -15.72 18.15
C PRO A 102 -14.73 -16.16 17.29
N SER A 103 -14.60 -17.31 16.63
CA SER A 103 -15.66 -17.92 15.83
C SER A 103 -16.98 -17.85 16.58
N ARG A 104 -17.77 -16.79 16.35
CA ARG A 104 -19.11 -16.62 16.88
C ARG A 104 -19.92 -17.66 16.14
N GLY A 105 -19.98 -18.87 16.72
CA GLY A 105 -20.74 -20.04 16.32
C GLY A 105 -21.01 -20.20 14.82
N ASN A 106 -20.31 -21.13 14.18
CA ASN A 106 -20.60 -21.75 12.88
C ASN A 106 -22.00 -21.46 12.30
N ASN A 107 -22.17 -20.28 11.69
CA ASN A 107 -23.28 -19.99 10.80
C ASN A 107 -22.66 -19.72 9.43
N THR A 108 -22.80 -20.70 8.55
CA THR A 108 -22.33 -20.73 7.16
C THR A 108 -22.83 -19.55 6.29
N SER A 109 -23.73 -18.72 6.81
CA SER A 109 -24.23 -17.47 6.20
C SER A 109 -23.20 -16.35 6.13
N ASP A 110 -22.26 -16.29 7.08
CA ASP A 110 -21.42 -15.10 7.25
C ASP A 110 -20.19 -15.14 6.34
N MET A 111 -19.66 -16.35 6.08
CA MET A 111 -18.60 -16.57 5.08
C MET A 111 -19.08 -16.21 3.66
N LEU A 112 -20.35 -16.51 3.35
CA LEU A 112 -20.98 -16.13 2.08
C LEU A 112 -21.11 -14.61 1.92
N THR A 113 -21.28 -13.88 3.02
CA THR A 113 -21.40 -12.42 3.00
C THR A 113 -20.04 -11.75 2.79
N VAL A 114 -18.98 -12.24 3.43
CA VAL A 114 -17.61 -11.74 3.21
C VAL A 114 -17.13 -12.08 1.79
N SER A 115 -17.36 -13.31 1.30
CA SER A 115 -17.00 -13.69 -0.07
C SER A 115 -17.76 -12.88 -1.13
N LYS A 116 -19.03 -12.54 -0.88
CA LYS A 116 -19.80 -11.65 -1.77
C LYS A 116 -19.20 -10.25 -1.80
N SER A 117 -18.92 -9.65 -0.64
CA SER A 117 -18.34 -8.31 -0.51
C SER A 117 -16.97 -8.20 -1.20
N ILE A 118 -16.11 -9.21 -1.04
CA ILE A 118 -14.82 -9.29 -1.73
C ILE A 118 -15.03 -9.40 -3.24
N SER A 119 -15.98 -10.22 -3.72
CA SER A 119 -16.27 -10.32 -5.15
C SER A 119 -16.82 -9.01 -5.74
N PHE A 120 -17.62 -8.27 -4.97
CA PHE A 120 -18.16 -6.98 -5.39
C PHE A 120 -17.06 -5.92 -5.49
N ALA A 121 -16.16 -5.86 -4.50
CA ALA A 121 -14.99 -4.98 -4.54
C ALA A 121 -14.06 -5.32 -5.71
N GLN A 122 -13.79 -6.60 -5.96
CA GLN A 122 -12.96 -7.05 -7.09
C GLN A 122 -13.59 -6.72 -8.46
N LYS A 123 -14.92 -6.89 -8.61
CA LYS A 123 -15.66 -6.50 -9.82
C LYS A 123 -15.66 -4.99 -10.04
N ALA A 124 -15.78 -4.19 -8.99
CA ALA A 124 -15.69 -2.74 -9.09
C ALA A 124 -14.30 -2.30 -9.57
N ILE A 125 -13.24 -2.88 -8.99
CA ILE A 125 -11.84 -2.60 -9.38
C ILE A 125 -11.56 -3.03 -10.83
N GLN A 126 -12.08 -4.16 -11.29
CA GLN A 126 -11.96 -4.57 -12.70
C GLN A 126 -12.70 -3.63 -13.65
N LYS A 127 -13.93 -3.21 -13.30
CA LYS A 127 -14.73 -2.29 -14.12
C LYS A 127 -14.06 -0.93 -14.28
N GLU A 128 -13.36 -0.45 -13.25
CA GLU A 128 -12.63 0.83 -13.27
C GLU A 128 -11.34 0.75 -14.10
N LYS A 129 -10.62 -0.38 -14.02
CA LYS A 129 -9.48 -0.67 -14.91
C LYS A 129 -9.90 -0.74 -16.39
N SER A 130 -11.04 -1.37 -16.70
CA SER A 130 -11.54 -1.45 -18.08
C SER A 130 -11.97 -0.09 -18.65
N LYS A 131 -12.58 0.79 -17.84
CA LYS A 131 -12.91 2.16 -18.26
C LYS A 131 -11.67 2.99 -18.57
N THR A 132 -10.63 2.87 -17.76
CA THR A 132 -9.36 3.59 -17.94
C THR A 132 -8.64 3.15 -19.22
N THR A 133 -8.68 1.86 -19.56
CA THR A 133 -8.12 1.32 -20.81
C THR A 133 -8.89 1.81 -22.06
N ILE A 134 -10.23 1.87 -21.99
CA ILE A 134 -11.06 2.36 -23.10
C ILE A 134 -10.80 3.85 -23.38
N THR A 135 -10.64 4.68 -22.34
CA THR A 135 -10.32 6.10 -22.51
C THR A 135 -8.94 6.33 -23.13
N ARG A 136 -7.95 5.49 -22.77
CA ARG A 136 -6.59 5.57 -23.32
C ARG A 136 -6.48 5.10 -24.78
N LEU A 137 -7.32 4.15 -25.20
CA LEU A 137 -7.39 3.72 -26.60
C LEU A 137 -8.08 4.76 -27.49
N LYS A 138 -9.13 5.42 -26.99
CA LYS A 138 -9.83 6.48 -27.73
C LYS A 138 -8.97 7.73 -27.98
N SER A 139 -8.04 8.07 -27.09
CA SER A 139 -7.11 9.20 -27.32
C SER A 139 -5.98 8.87 -28.30
N HIS A 140 -5.84 7.62 -28.74
CA HIS A 140 -4.87 7.21 -29.76
C HIS A 140 -5.48 7.02 -31.16
N THR A 141 -6.81 7.02 -31.29
CA THR A 141 -7.50 6.86 -32.59
C THR A 141 -7.98 8.18 -33.22
N VAL A 142 -7.84 9.33 -32.55
CA VAL A 142 -8.26 10.65 -33.07
C VAL A 142 -7.06 11.46 -33.55
N GLY A 143 -6.19 10.84 -34.35
CA GLY A 143 -4.93 11.46 -34.74
C GLY A 143 -4.40 11.11 -36.12
N TYR A 144 -5.23 10.58 -37.03
CA TYR A 144 -4.88 10.44 -38.45
C TYR A 144 -6.16 10.46 -39.26
N ASP A 145 -6.57 11.65 -39.74
CA ASP A 145 -7.04 11.76 -41.13
C ASP A 145 -7.21 13.20 -41.61
N ASN A 146 -6.78 13.37 -42.87
CA ASN A 146 -7.12 14.41 -43.84
C ASN A 146 -6.63 15.86 -43.66
N LYS A 147 -5.60 16.20 -44.44
CA LYS A 147 -5.66 17.27 -45.46
C LYS A 147 -4.52 17.15 -46.48
N GLN A 148 -4.73 16.32 -47.51
CA GLN A 148 -4.07 16.46 -48.82
C GLN A 148 -5.16 16.64 -49.88
N THR A 149 -5.38 17.86 -50.37
CA THR A 149 -5.77 18.20 -51.76
C THR A 149 -5.61 19.72 -51.92
N GLN A 150 -4.48 20.17 -52.46
CA GLN A 150 -4.34 20.87 -53.75
C GLN A 150 -5.26 22.07 -53.99
N GLU A 151 -4.65 23.26 -54.07
CA GLU A 151 -5.03 24.26 -55.06
C GLU A 151 -3.78 24.98 -55.61
N ARG A 152 -3.83 25.25 -56.91
CA ARG A 152 -2.75 25.63 -57.83
C ARG A 152 -2.57 27.15 -57.93
N VAL A 153 -1.29 27.57 -57.94
CA VAL A 153 -0.61 28.46 -58.92
C VAL A 153 -1.04 29.93 -59.06
N TRP A 154 -0.07 30.75 -59.51
CA TRP A 154 -0.04 32.16 -59.98
C TRP A 154 0.46 33.17 -58.90
N TYR A 155 1.51 34.00 -59.09
CA TYR A 155 2.47 34.26 -60.18
C TYR A 155 3.71 34.98 -59.62
N ASN A 156 4.79 35.00 -60.41
CA ASN A 156 6.05 35.75 -60.28
C ASN A 156 5.96 37.17 -59.69
N SER A 157 7.00 37.62 -58.97
CA SER A 157 7.98 38.60 -59.49
C SER A 157 8.93 39.19 -58.43
N SER A 158 10.22 39.13 -58.73
CA SER A 158 11.25 40.17 -58.52
C SER A 158 11.91 40.38 -57.14
N PHE A 159 13.19 40.01 -57.12
CA PHE A 159 14.38 40.69 -56.53
C PHE A 159 14.26 42.23 -56.49
N PRO A 160 15.04 42.97 -55.65
CA PRO A 160 16.48 42.75 -55.35
C PRO A 160 16.82 42.38 -53.91
#